data_AF-A0A1Q5URA8-F1
#
_entry.id   AF-A0A1Q5URA8-F1
#
_cell.length_a   1.000
_cell.length_b   1.000
_cell.length_c   1.000
_cell.angle_alpha   90.00
_cell.angle_beta   90.00
_cell.angle_gamma   90.00
#
_symmetry.space_group_name_H-M   'P 1'
#
loop_
_entity.id
_entity.type
_entity.pdbx_description
1 polymer ?
#
loop_
_entity_poly.entity_id
_entity_poly.type
_entity_poly.pdbx_seq_one_letter_code
_entity_poly.pdbx_strand_id
1 'polypeptide(L)' 'MFAGTIFEQHPEEGKDAQFLGSVVVYAAENAEEVRNIINKDIYATSGLWDLEKHLILDQSFE' A
#
# COMPACT_ATOMS: atom_id res chain seq x y z
N MET A 1 9.23 -7.54 4.71
CA MET A 1 8.09 -6.83 4.10
C MET A 1 7.02 -6.68 5.18
N PHE A 2 6.61 -5.45 5.46
CA PHE A 2 5.51 -5.17 6.39
C PHE A 2 4.39 -4.52 5.59
N ALA A 3 3.15 -4.91 5.87
CA ALA A 3 1.97 -4.31 5.27
C ALA A 3 0.95 -4.05 6.36
N GLY A 4 0.18 -2.98 6.21
CA GLY A 4 -0.84 -2.59 7.16
C GLY A 4 -1.98 -1.87 6.45
N THR A 5 -3.12 -1.87 7.11
CA THR A 5 -4.32 -1.19 6.64
C THR A 5 -4.52 0.09 7.43
N ILE A 6 -4.87 1.15 6.74
CA ILE A 6 -5.20 2.44 7.34
C ILE A 6 -6.71 2.49 7.55
N PHE A 7 -7.12 2.83 8.76
CA PHE A 7 -8.51 3.06 9.11
C PHE A 7 -8.71 4.52 9.52
N GLU A 8 -9.89 5.06 9.24
CA GLU A 8 -10.27 6.39 9.70
C GLU A 8 -10.39 6.45 11.23
N GLN A 9 -10.83 5.35 11.83
CA GLN A 9 -10.95 5.17 13.28
C GLN A 9 -10.60 3.73 13.67
N HIS A 10 -10.40 3.49 14.97
CA HIS A 10 -10.23 2.13 15.48
C HIS A 10 -11.43 1.27 15.09
N PRO A 11 -11.23 0.13 14.40
CA PRO A 11 -12.33 -0.74 14.02
C PRO A 11 -12.93 -1.39 15.26
N GLU A 12 -14.26 -1.37 15.35
CA GLU A 12 -15.02 -1.98 16.44
C GLU A 12 -15.77 -3.22 15.93
N GLU A 13 -15.93 -4.23 16.79
CA GLU A 13 -16.63 -5.45 16.43
C GLU A 13 -18.11 -5.18 16.10
N GLY A 14 -18.59 -5.75 14.99
CA GLY A 14 -19.96 -5.58 14.52
C GLY A 14 -20.24 -4.25 13.80
N LYS A 15 -19.23 -3.39 13.62
CA LYS A 15 -19.33 -2.17 12.79
C LYS A 15 -18.52 -2.31 11.51
N ASP A 16 -18.92 -1.58 10.48
CA ASP A 16 -18.14 -1.48 9.25
C ASP A 16 -16.79 -0.83 9.54
N ALA A 17 -15.73 -1.50 9.12
CA ALA A 17 -14.39 -0.98 9.24
C ALA A 17 -14.19 0.11 8.16
N GLN A 18 -13.98 1.35 8.61
CA GLN A 18 -13.83 2.51 7.73
C GLN A 18 -12.42 2.52 7.11
N PHE A 19 -12.22 1.71 6.08
CA PHE A 19 -10.95 1.56 5.37
C PHE A 19 -10.61 2.81 4.56
N LEU A 20 -9.38 3.32 4.74
CA LEU A 20 -8.84 4.42 3.94
C LEU A 20 -7.80 3.96 2.92
N GLY A 21 -7.16 2.81 3.12
CA GLY A 21 -6.17 2.27 2.20
C GLY A 21 -5.16 1.36 2.89
N SER A 22 -4.00 1.18 2.27
CA SER A 22 -2.94 0.30 2.76
C SER A 22 -1.57 0.98 2.71
N VAL A 23 -0.71 0.63 3.66
CA VAL A 23 0.73 0.92 3.64
C VAL A 23 1.47 -0.39 3.41
N VAL A 24 2.41 -0.40 2.47
CA VAL A 24 3.31 -1.54 2.24
C VAL A 24 4.75 -1.05 2.19
N VAL A 25 5.62 -1.73 2.94
CA VAL A 25 7.06 -1.45 2.99
C VAL A 25 7.81 -2.56 2.25
N TYR A 26 8.43 -2.16 1.15
CA TYR A 26 9.27 -3.02 0.30
C TYR A 26 10.76 -2.78 0.60
N ALA A 27 11.54 -3.84 0.54
CA ALA A 27 12.99 -3.75 0.40
C ALA A 27 13.30 -3.95 -1.10
N ALA A 28 13.92 -2.94 -1.70
CA ALA A 28 14.22 -2.88 -3.13
C ALA A 28 15.43 -1.97 -3.34
N GLU A 29 16.13 -2.10 -4.46
CA GLU A 29 17.29 -1.27 -4.78
C GLU A 29 16.91 0.16 -5.17
N ASN A 30 15.71 0.34 -5.72
CA ASN A 30 15.21 1.64 -6.17
C ASN A 30 13.68 1.65 -6.33
N ALA A 31 13.12 2.84 -6.50
CA ALA A 31 11.68 3.02 -6.68
C ALA A 31 11.11 2.39 -7.97
N GLU A 32 11.91 2.14 -9.02
CA GLU A 32 11.43 1.50 -10.25
C GLU A 32 11.15 0.01 -10.02
N GLU A 33 12.02 -0.68 -9.28
CA GLU A 33 11.79 -2.05 -8.84
C GLU A 33 10.49 -2.15 -8.02
N VAL A 34 10.25 -1.21 -7.09
CA VAL A 34 9.01 -1.15 -6.31
C VAL A 34 7.79 -0.99 -7.22
N ARG A 35 7.84 -0.11 -8.23
CA ARG A 35 6.74 0.05 -9.21
C ARG A 35 6.47 -1.24 -9.97
N ASN A 36 7.51 -1.96 -10.37
CA ASN A 36 7.37 -3.25 -11.06
C ASN A 36 6.74 -4.33 -10.18
N ILE A 37 7.01 -4.31 -8.88
CA ILE A 37 6.36 -5.19 -7.90
C ILE A 37 4.87 -4.81 -7.78
N ILE A 38 4.56 -3.53 -7.56
CA ILE A 38 3.18 -3.04 -7.39
C ILE A 38 2.33 -3.34 -8.63
N ASN A 39 2.83 -3.12 -9.84
CA ASN A 39 2.09 -3.36 -11.09
C ASN A 39 1.70 -4.84 -11.30
N LYS A 40 2.33 -5.77 -10.57
CA LYS A 40 2.02 -7.21 -10.62
C LYS A 40 1.17 -7.66 -9.44
N ASP A 41 0.91 -6.79 -8.47
CA ASP A 41 0.13 -7.12 -7.26
C ASP A 41 -1.34 -7.40 -7.62
N ILE A 42 -1.97 -8.32 -6.89
CA ILE A 42 -3.38 -8.66 -7.11
C ILE A 42 -4.30 -7.47 -6.84
N TYR A 43 -3.98 -6.62 -5.86
CA TYR A 43 -4.78 -5.43 -5.56
C TYR A 43 -4.65 -4.37 -6.66
N ALA A 44 -3.49 -4.26 -7.29
CA ALA A 44 -3.32 -3.41 -8.47
C ALA A 44 -4.03 -4.00 -9.70
N THR A 45 -3.78 -5.27 -10.01
CA THR A 45 -4.30 -5.93 -11.22
C THR A 45 -5.80 -6.21 -11.18
N SER A 46 -6.40 -6.31 -9.99
CA SER A 46 -7.86 -6.38 -9.81
C SER A 46 -8.55 -5.01 -9.79
N GLY A 47 -7.78 -3.91 -9.86
CA GLY A 47 -8.31 -2.54 -9.81
C GLY A 47 -8.75 -2.09 -8.42
N LEU A 48 -8.35 -2.79 -7.35
CA LEU A 48 -8.61 -2.38 -5.97
C LEU A 48 -7.79 -1.15 -5.58
N TRP A 49 -6.52 -1.10 -6.00
CA TRP A 49 -5.65 0.05 -5.79
C TRP A 49 -5.74 1.05 -6.94
N ASP A 50 -5.98 2.30 -6.59
CA ASP A 50 -5.89 3.43 -7.53
C ASP A 50 -4.41 3.84 -7.67
N LEU A 51 -3.75 3.30 -8.71
CA LEU A 51 -2.35 3.60 -9.00
C LEU A 51 -2.13 5.05 -9.46
N GLU A 52 -3.18 5.85 -9.75
CA GLU A 52 -2.99 7.28 -10.01
C GLU A 52 -2.88 8.08 -8.70
N LYS A 53 -3.33 7.51 -7.57
CA LYS A 53 -3.38 8.19 -6.26
C LYS A 53 -2.42 7.61 -5.22
N HIS A 54 -1.48 6.74 -5.62
CA HIS A 54 -0.50 6.16 -4.71
C HIS A 54 0.73 7.08 -4.50
N LEU A 55 1.38 6.94 -3.34
CA LEU A 55 2.62 7.62 -3.01
C LEU A 55 3.70 6.59 -2.67
N ILE A 56 4.84 6.67 -3.35
CA ILE A 56 6.05 5.90 -3.01
C ILE A 56 7.01 6.85 -2.30
N LEU A 57 7.35 6.54 -1.05
CA LEU A 57 8.37 7.23 -0.28
C LEU A 57 9.64 6.39 -0.29
N ASP A 58 10.69 6.89 -0.92
CA ASP A 58 12.03 6.32 -0.82
C ASP A 58 12.61 6.67 0.56
N GLN A 59 13.19 5.68 1.23
CA GLN A 59 13.81 5.80 2.55
C GLN A 59 15.29 5.40 2.53
N SER A 60 15.94 5.48 1.37
CA SER A 60 17.38 5.30 1.24
C SER A 60 18.10 6.29 2.17
N PHE A 61 18.93 5.75 3.07
CA PHE A 61 19.78 6.56 3.95
C PHE A 61 21.06 6.90 3.17
N GLU A 62 21.37 8.19 3.03
CA GLU A 62 22.71 8.65 2.57
C GLU A 62 23.81 8.28 3.56
#